data_AF-A0A2V5SH35-F1
#
_entry.id   AF-A0A2V5SH35-F1
#
_cell.length_a   1.000
_cell.length_b   1.000
_cell.length_c   1.000
_cell.angle_alpha   90.00
_cell.angle_beta   90.00
_cell.angle_gamma   90.00
#
_symmetry.space_group_name_H-M   'P 1'
#
loop_
_entity.id
_entity.type
_entity.pdbx_description
1 polymer ?
#
loop_
_entity_poly.entity_id
_entity_poly.type
_entity_poly.pdbx_seq_one_letter_code
_entity_poly.pdbx_strand_id
1 'polypeptide(L)' 'MKSRIRIFVLVAASLCGATFSVSAQVNVTQEHNNPSRDGVYIDAAFTPSAAANLVRDLNFDGTIVGNVYAQPLY' A
#
# COMPACT_ATOMS: atom_id res chain seq x y z
N MET A 1 16.44 42.68 -6.85
CA MET A 1 14.99 42.41 -7.07
C MET A 1 14.72 40.95 -7.49
N LYS A 2 15.42 40.39 -8.50
CA LYS A 2 15.24 38.99 -8.96
C LYS A 2 15.47 37.87 -7.92
N SER A 3 16.40 38.06 -6.98
CA SER A 3 16.70 37.05 -5.93
C SER A 3 15.57 36.92 -4.89
N ARG A 4 14.92 38.02 -4.52
CA ARG A 4 13.82 38.02 -3.53
C ARG A 4 12.54 37.36 -4.06
N ILE A 5 12.29 37.49 -5.37
CA ILE A 5 11.16 36.84 -6.05
C ILE A 5 11.35 35.31 -6.05
N ARG A 6 12.57 34.81 -6.26
CA ARG A 6 12.86 33.37 -6.22
C ARG A 6 12.62 32.76 -4.84
N ILE A 7 13.04 33.46 -3.78
CA ILE A 7 12.83 33.04 -2.39
C ILE A 7 11.33 33.03 -2.06
N PHE A 8 10.60 34.06 -2.48
CA PHE A 8 9.15 34.13 -2.25
C PHE A 8 8.38 32.99 -2.95
N VAL A 9 8.76 32.64 -4.18
CA VAL A 9 8.16 31.52 -4.92
C VAL A 9 8.45 30.17 -4.25
N LEU A 10 9.68 29.95 -3.76
CA LEU A 10 10.04 28.73 -3.05
C LEU A 10 9.26 28.56 -1.74
N VAL A 11 9.07 29.64 -0.98
CA VAL A 11 8.28 29.63 0.26
C VAL A 11 6.81 29.38 -0.03
N ALA A 12 6.24 30.04 -1.04
CA ALA A 12 4.84 29.84 -1.44
C ALA A 12 4.57 28.41 -1.93
N ALA A 13 5.50 27.80 -2.68
CA ALA A 13 5.40 26.41 -3.13
C ALA A 13 5.47 25.42 -1.97
N SER A 14 6.31 25.68 -0.95
CA SER A 14 6.38 24.83 0.25
C SER A 14 5.14 24.92 1.14
N LEU A 15 4.47 26.08 1.14
CA LEU A 15 3.24 26.32 1.92
C LEU A 15 2.01 25.73 1.20
N CYS A 16 2.06 25.58 -0.12
CA CYS A 16 1.07 24.86 -0.92
C CYS A 16 1.39 23.37 -0.93
N GLY A 17 1.26 22.71 0.22
CA GLY A 17 1.44 21.28 0.38
C GLY A 17 0.37 20.48 -0.37
N ALA A 18 0.54 20.31 -1.68
CA ALA A 18 -0.26 19.37 -2.46
C ALA A 18 0.15 17.95 -2.09
N THR A 19 -0.59 17.32 -1.18
CA THR A 19 -0.46 15.89 -0.91
C THR A 19 -1.11 15.13 -2.05
N PHE A 20 -0.31 14.65 -3.00
CA PHE A 20 -0.78 13.71 -4.02
C PHE A 20 -0.90 12.32 -3.38
N SER A 21 -2.03 11.64 -3.60
CA SER A 21 -2.11 10.21 -3.29
C SER A 21 -1.14 9.47 -4.18
N VAL A 22 -0.03 9.01 -3.60
CA VAL A 22 0.79 7.98 -4.24
C VAL A 22 -0.08 6.72 -4.24
N SER A 23 -0.55 6.34 -5.43
CA SER A 23 -0.98 4.96 -5.63
C SER A 23 0.28 4.13 -5.48
N ALA A 24 0.44 3.45 -4.35
CA ALA A 24 1.52 2.49 -4.18
C ALA A 24 1.33 1.43 -5.27
N GLN A 25 2.16 1.48 -6.31
CA GLN A 25 2.13 0.49 -7.37
C GLN A 25 2.44 -0.85 -6.72
N VAL A 26 1.49 -1.78 -6.82
CA VAL A 26 1.67 -3.18 -6.44
C VAL A 26 2.66 -3.77 -7.43
N ASN A 27 3.95 -3.63 -7.14
CA ASN A 27 4.99 -4.21 -7.97
C ASN A 27 5.11 -5.71 -7.62
N VAL A 28 4.36 -6.54 -8.35
CA VAL A 28 4.25 -7.99 -8.16
C VAL A 28 5.58 -8.74 -8.37
N THR A 29 6.67 -8.06 -8.73
CA THR A 29 7.95 -8.71 -9.03
C THR A 29 8.73 -9.18 -7.79
N GLN A 30 8.39 -8.73 -6.58
CA GLN A 30 9.06 -9.17 -5.36
C GLN A 30 8.03 -9.66 -4.34
N GLU A 31 8.10 -10.94 -3.98
CA GLU A 31 7.39 -11.44 -2.82
C GLU A 31 7.91 -10.69 -1.58
N HIS A 32 7.01 -10.05 -0.83
CA HIS A 32 7.35 -9.23 0.33
C HIS A 32 8.13 -7.94 0.01
N ASN A 33 8.19 -7.44 -1.23
CA ASN A 33 8.87 -6.17 -1.58
C ASN A 33 10.34 -6.05 -1.11
N ASN A 34 10.99 -7.14 -0.69
CA ASN A 34 12.36 -7.16 -0.16
C ASN A 34 13.00 -8.55 -0.34
N PRO A 35 14.25 -8.65 -0.81
CA PRO A 35 15.02 -9.89 -0.85
C PRO A 35 15.05 -10.69 0.47
N SER A 36 15.01 -10.04 1.63
CA SER A 36 14.98 -10.72 2.94
C SER A 36 13.62 -11.31 3.32
N ARG A 37 12.59 -11.16 2.47
CA ARG A 37 11.23 -11.68 2.69
C ARG A 37 10.50 -11.09 3.91
N ASP A 38 11.00 -9.99 4.47
CA ASP A 38 10.46 -9.37 5.68
C ASP A 38 9.44 -8.26 5.40
N GLY A 39 9.22 -7.89 4.14
CA GLY A 39 8.27 -6.83 3.84
C GLY A 39 6.83 -7.30 3.97
N VAL A 40 6.07 -6.51 4.72
CA VAL A 40 4.65 -6.75 4.91
C VAL A 40 3.91 -6.11 3.73
N TYR A 41 3.22 -6.93 2.94
CA TYR A 41 2.30 -6.41 1.93
C TYR A 41 1.03 -5.93 2.64
N ILE A 42 0.85 -4.61 2.69
CA ILE A 42 -0.39 -3.99 3.14
C ILE A 42 -1.05 -3.38 1.91
N ASP A 43 -2.20 -3.92 1.52
CA ASP A 43 -3.02 -3.31 0.48
C ASP A 43 -3.37 -1.88 0.90
N ALA A 44 -3.25 -0.91 -0.01
CA ALA A 44 -3.48 0.50 0.30
C ALA A 44 -4.90 0.80 0.83
N ALA A 45 -5.87 -0.09 0.56
CA ALA A 45 -7.21 0.00 1.13
C ALA A 45 -7.26 -0.29 2.64
N PHE A 46 -6.27 -1.00 3.20
CA PHE A 46 -6.14 -1.25 4.64
C PHE A 46 -5.53 -0.06 5.37
N THR A 47 -6.29 1.03 5.46
CA THR A 47 -6.00 2.14 6.38
C THR A 47 -6.40 1.77 7.81
N PRO A 48 -5.85 2.42 8.86
CA PRO A 48 -6.28 2.14 10.25
C PRO A 48 -7.79 2.31 10.48
N SER A 49 -8.41 3.30 9.84
CA SER A 49 -9.86 3.53 9.94
C SER A 49 -10.68 2.49 9.16
N ALA A 50 -10.18 2.01 8.01
CA ALA A 50 -10.83 0.93 7.27
C ALA A 50 -10.69 -0.41 7.99
N ALA A 51 -9.51 -0.70 8.55
CA ALA A 51 -9.22 -1.92 9.29
C ALA A 51 -10.12 -2.10 10.53
N ALA A 52 -10.49 -1.00 11.19
CA ALA A 52 -11.44 -1.03 12.31
C ALA A 52 -12.83 -1.58 11.92
N ASN A 53 -13.17 -1.52 10.63
CA ASN A 53 -14.44 -2.00 10.08
C ASN A 53 -14.30 -3.35 9.37
N LEU A 54 -13.15 -4.02 9.44
CA LEU A 54 -12.98 -5.33 8.84
C LEU A 54 -13.87 -6.36 9.56
N VAL A 55 -14.75 -7.00 8.82
CA VAL A 55 -15.63 -8.05 9.35
C VAL A 55 -15.38 -9.35 8.60
N ARG A 56 -15.44 -10.46 9.33
CA ARG A 56 -15.41 -11.80 8.74
C ARG A 56 -16.64 -11.99 7.88
N ASP A 57 -16.46 -12.33 6.60
CA ASP A 57 -17.58 -12.78 5.77
C ASP A 57 -18.06 -14.15 6.24
N LEU A 58 -19.28 -14.19 6.76
CA LEU A 58 -19.91 -15.42 7.26
C LEU A 58 -20.53 -16.26 6.14
N ASN A 59 -20.68 -15.70 4.95
CA ASN A 59 -21.22 -16.37 3.77
C ASN A 59 -20.11 -16.81 2.81
N PHE A 60 -18.84 -16.60 3.17
CA PHE A 60 -17.72 -17.05 2.35
C PHE A 60 -17.73 -18.57 2.23
N ASP A 61 -18.00 -19.04 1.01
CA ASP A 61 -17.90 -20.44 0.64
C ASP A 61 -16.58 -20.67 -0.11
N GLY A 62 -15.63 -21.27 0.59
CA GLY A 62 -14.31 -21.63 0.05
C GLY A 62 -14.30 -22.95 -0.72
N THR A 63 -15.43 -23.36 -1.32
CA THR A 63 -15.53 -24.64 -2.04
C THR A 63 -14.44 -24.75 -3.11
N ILE A 64 -13.57 -25.75 -2.93
CA ILE A 64 -12.59 -26.15 -3.94
C ILE A 64 -13.14 -27.38 -4.67
N VAL A 65 -13.29 -27.26 -5.98
CA VAL A 65 -13.66 -28.39 -6.84
C VAL A 65 -12.39 -29.04 -7.37
N GLY A 66 -12.20 -30.33 -7.07
CA GLY A 66 -11.06 -31.11 -7.54
C GLY A 66 -10.00 -31.37 -6.47
N ASN A 67 -8.81 -31.80 -6.91
CA ASN A 67 -7.74 -32.20 -6.03
C ASN A 67 -7.00 -30.99 -5.45
N VAL A 68 -6.88 -30.95 -4.12
CA VAL A 68 -5.98 -30.02 -3.43
C VAL A 68 -4.63 -30.72 -3.26
N TYR A 69 -3.59 -30.16 -3.88
CA TYR A 69 -2.21 -30.62 -3.71
C TYR A 69 -1.48 -29.66 -2.77
N ALA A 70 -1.02 -30.18 -1.63
CA ALA A 70 -0.22 -29.44 -0.68
C ALA A 70 1.01 -30.28 -0.27
N GLN A 71 2.14 -29.61 -0.05
CA GLN A 71 3.35 -30.23 0.49
C GLN A 71 3.52 -29.82 1.96
N PRO A 72 3.84 -30.75 2.88
CA PRO A 72 4.23 -30.39 4.23
C PRO A 72 5.50 -29.53 4.19
N LEU A 73 5.53 -28.45 4.98
CA LEU A 73 6.75 -27.69 5.25
C LEU A 73 7.39 -28.31 6.50
N TYR A 74 8.56 -28.93 6.34
CA TYR A 74 9.38 -29.45 7.45
C TYR A 74 10.44 -28.42 7.86
#